data_AF-A0A966W725-F1
#
_entry.id   AF-A0A966W725-F1
#
_cell.length_a   1.000
_cell.length_b   1.000
_cell.length_c   1.000
_cell.angle_alpha   90.00
_cell.angle_beta   90.00
_cell.angle_gamma   90.00
#
_symmetry.space_group_name_H-M   'P 1'
#
loop_
_entity.id
_entity.type
_entity.pdbx_description
1 polymer ?
#
loop_
_entity_poly.entity_id
_entity_poly.type
_entity_poly.pdbx_seq_one_letter_code
_entity_poly.pdbx_strand_id
1 'polypeptide(L)'
;MSPPTTDWWVQMVAAPIGRCDAGAVSTRLYEDHNIVIPIIDWGGRTFARISVQAYTTRTELDLLVDALVDLVPKFPHPSAKSG
;
A
#
# COMPACT_ATOMS: atom_id res chain seq x y z
N MET A 1 19.33 8.91 13.10
CA MET A 1 20.37 9.74 12.44
C MET A 1 19.77 10.20 11.12
N SER A 2 19.44 11.48 11.00
CA SER A 2 18.77 12.05 9.81
C SER A 2 19.82 12.61 8.83
N PRO A 3 19.69 12.40 7.51
CA PRO A 3 20.60 13.02 6.56
C PRO A 3 20.18 14.46 6.22
N PRO A 4 21.07 15.25 5.62
CA PRO A 4 20.88 16.68 5.37
C PRO A 4 20.18 17.01 4.03
N THR A 5 19.59 16.03 3.33
CA THR A 5 18.83 16.24 2.07
C THR A 5 17.52 15.45 2.07
N THR A 6 16.53 15.91 1.29
CA THR A 6 15.20 15.27 1.15
C THR A 6 15.25 13.96 0.33
N ASP A 7 16.40 13.64 -0.26
CA ASP A 7 16.63 12.42 -1.05
C ASP A 7 16.84 11.20 -0.13
N TRP A 8 15.80 10.83 0.60
CA TRP A 8 15.72 9.61 1.37
C TRP A 8 15.72 8.40 0.41
N TRP A 9 16.82 7.65 0.36
CA TRP A 9 16.81 6.29 -0.17
C TRP A 9 16.15 5.40 0.87
N VAL A 10 14.83 5.25 0.82
CA VAL A 10 14.14 4.33 1.72
C VAL A 10 13.85 3.01 1.06
N GLN A 11 14.45 2.00 1.67
CA GLN A 11 14.26 0.61 1.31
C GLN A 11 12.89 0.07 1.72
N MET A 12 12.21 0.70 2.69
CA MET A 12 10.89 0.26 3.16
C MET A 12 10.09 1.37 3.85
N VAL A 13 8.86 1.59 3.40
CA VAL A 13 7.91 2.55 3.99
C VAL A 13 6.56 1.88 4.29
N ALA A 14 5.94 2.24 5.41
CA ALA A 14 4.53 1.94 5.68
C ALA A 14 3.72 3.19 5.36
N ALA A 15 3.14 3.25 4.15
CA ALA A 15 2.35 4.36 3.70
C ALA A 15 0.89 4.17 4.18
N PRO A 16 0.30 5.12 4.92
CA PRO A 16 -1.11 5.02 5.26
C PRO A 16 -1.95 5.10 3.99
N ILE A 17 -2.84 4.14 3.82
CA ILE A 17 -3.85 4.16 2.76
C ILE A 17 -5.23 4.40 3.38
N GLY A 18 -6.18 4.86 2.58
CA GLY A 18 -7.57 5.00 3.02
C GLY A 18 -8.06 3.69 3.64
N ARG A 19 -8.90 3.78 4.68
CA ARG A 19 -9.36 2.59 5.41
C ARG A 19 -10.17 1.68 4.49
N CYS A 20 -9.68 0.48 4.24
CA CYS A 20 -10.24 -0.47 3.27
C CYS A 20 -10.17 -1.91 3.78
N ASP A 21 -10.79 -2.85 3.05
CA ASP A 21 -10.57 -4.27 3.25
C ASP A 21 -9.16 -4.63 2.74
N ALA A 22 -8.23 -4.79 3.68
CA ALA A 22 -6.82 -5.07 3.36
C ALA A 22 -6.65 -6.34 2.52
N GLY A 23 -7.44 -7.39 2.81
CA GLY A 23 -7.38 -8.65 2.09
C GLY A 23 -7.87 -8.50 0.65
N ALA A 24 -9.05 -7.89 0.48
CA ALA A 24 -9.62 -7.69 -0.86
C ALA A 24 -8.73 -6.80 -1.74
N VAL A 25 -8.21 -5.69 -1.19
CA VAL A 25 -7.28 -4.82 -1.94
C VAL A 25 -5.99 -5.56 -2.30
N SER A 26 -5.42 -6.33 -1.37
CA SER A 26 -4.22 -7.13 -1.66
C SER A 26 -4.48 -8.16 -2.77
N THR A 27 -5.64 -8.81 -2.78
CA THR A 27 -6.03 -9.77 -3.83
C THR A 27 -6.14 -9.07 -5.19
N ARG A 28 -6.79 -7.91 -5.25
CA ARG A 28 -6.96 -7.17 -6.52
C ARG A 28 -5.66 -6.59 -7.06
N LEU A 29 -4.78 -6.10 -6.20
CA LEU A 29 -3.43 -5.66 -6.61
C LEU A 29 -2.68 -6.79 -7.34
N TYR A 30 -2.80 -8.02 -6.86
CA TYR A 30 -2.19 -9.17 -7.50
C TYR A 30 -2.94 -9.59 -8.78
N GLU A 31 -4.25 -9.78 -8.72
CA GLU A 31 -5.04 -10.28 -9.86
C GLU A 31 -5.04 -9.31 -11.06
N ASP A 32 -5.17 -8.02 -10.80
CA ASP A 32 -5.37 -7.01 -11.85
C ASP A 32 -4.03 -6.41 -12.34
N HIS A 33 -3.01 -6.38 -11.48
CA HIS A 33 -1.75 -5.67 -11.74
C HIS A 33 -0.48 -6.47 -11.47
N ASN A 34 -0.59 -7.70 -10.96
CA ASN A 34 0.55 -8.54 -10.52
C ASN A 34 1.45 -7.85 -9.48
N ILE A 35 0.88 -6.98 -8.66
CA ILE A 35 1.58 -6.24 -7.60
C ILE A 35 1.49 -7.06 -6.32
N VAL A 36 2.65 -7.39 -5.73
CA VAL A 36 2.74 -8.15 -4.48
C VAL A 36 3.38 -7.28 -3.39
N ILE A 37 2.54 -6.60 -2.62
CA ILE A 37 2.96 -5.85 -1.42
C ILE A 37 2.03 -6.17 -0.24
N PRO A 38 2.52 -6.11 1.02
CA PRO A 38 1.65 -6.28 2.17
C PRO A 38 0.70 -5.08 2.33
N ILE A 39 -0.60 -5.35 2.37
CA ILE A 39 -1.61 -4.43 2.88
C ILE A 39 -1.99 -4.90 4.28
N ILE A 40 -1.85 -4.03 5.29
CA ILE A 40 -2.02 -4.40 6.70
C ILE A 40 -2.94 -3.43 7.43
N ASP A 41 -3.71 -3.95 8.39
CA ASP A 41 -4.42 -3.14 9.36
C ASP A 41 -3.62 -3.04 10.66
N TRP A 42 -3.43 -1.82 11.14
CA TRP A 42 -2.74 -1.55 12.40
C TRP A 42 -3.33 -0.31 13.08
N GLY A 43 -3.75 -0.44 14.33
CA GLY A 43 -4.30 0.67 15.10
C GLY A 43 -5.56 1.31 14.49
N GLY A 44 -6.41 0.53 13.82
CA GLY A 44 -7.64 1.02 13.17
C GLY A 44 -7.41 1.77 11.85
N ARG A 45 -6.18 1.76 11.32
CA ARG A 45 -5.79 2.33 10.03
C ARG A 45 -5.23 1.24 9.13
N THR A 46 -5.32 1.43 7.83
CA THR A 46 -4.77 0.51 6.84
C THR A 46 -3.49 1.11 6.23
N PHE A 47 -2.49 0.27 5.97
CA PHE A 47 -1.20 0.67 5.42
C PHE A 47 -0.77 -0.23 4.27
N ALA A 48 -0.17 0.37 3.25
CA ALA A 48 0.63 -0.33 2.24
C ALA A 48 2.09 -0.34 2.68
N ARG A 49 2.70 -1.53 2.78
CA ARG A 49 4.14 -1.67 3.04
C ARG A 49 4.89 -1.80 1.72
N ILE A 50 5.65 -0.77 1.38
CA ILE A 50 6.32 -0.66 0.09
C ILE A 50 7.82 -0.78 0.33
N SER A 51 8.46 -1.74 -0.34
CA SER A 51 9.91 -1.88 -0.33
C SER A 51 10.49 -1.46 -1.67
N VAL A 52 11.21 -0.34 -1.71
CA VAL A 52 11.83 0.19 -2.93
C VAL A 52 13.29 -0.25 -2.96
N GLN A 53 13.69 -1.00 -3.99
CA GLN A 53 15.05 -1.51 -4.14
C GLN A 53 15.66 -1.11 -5.48
N ALA A 54 16.91 -1.50 -5.73
CA ALA A 54 17.62 -1.18 -6.97
C ALA A 54 16.93 -1.70 -8.25
N TYR A 55 16.04 -2.69 -8.11
CA TYR A 55 15.25 -3.26 -9.20
C TYR A 55 13.85 -2.64 -9.32
N THR A 56 13.44 -1.75 -8.41
CA THR A 56 12.14 -1.08 -8.48
C THR A 56 12.23 0.13 -9.40
N THR A 57 11.37 0.17 -10.41
CA THR A 57 11.30 1.27 -11.38
C THR A 57 10.26 2.31 -10.95
N ARG A 58 10.40 3.53 -11.46
CA ARG A 58 9.41 4.59 -11.22
C ARG A 58 8.03 4.24 -11.79
N THR A 59 7.99 3.61 -12.96
CA THR A 59 6.75 3.17 -13.60
C THR A 59 5.97 2.18 -12.74
N GLU A 60 6.65 1.25 -12.06
CA GLU A 60 6.00 0.31 -11.13
C GLU A 60 5.42 1.02 -9.91
N LEU A 61 6.09 2.06 -9.40
CA LEU A 61 5.58 2.88 -8.30
C LEU A 61 4.38 3.72 -8.72
N ASP A 62 4.42 4.32 -9.91
CA ASP A 62 3.30 5.07 -10.47
C ASP A 62 2.07 4.15 -10.67
N LEU A 63 2.29 2.93 -11.22
CA LEU A 63 1.24 1.93 -11.36
C LEU A 63 0.64 1.51 -10.00
N LEU A 64 1.48 1.34 -8.97
CA LEU A 64 1.00 1.05 -7.62
C LEU A 64 0.12 2.17 -7.08
N VAL A 65 0.50 3.42 -7.27
CA VAL A 65 -0.28 4.58 -6.82
C VAL A 65 -1.64 4.60 -7.52
N ASP A 66 -1.67 4.44 -8.83
CA ASP A 66 -2.92 4.43 -9.61
C ASP A 66 -3.84 3.30 -9.18
N ALA A 67 -3.30 2.09 -9.00
CA ALA A 67 -4.06 0.93 -8.52
C ALA A 67 -4.61 1.15 -7.10
N LEU A 68 -3.83 1.71 -6.18
CA LEU A 68 -4.31 2.01 -4.83
C LEU A 68 -5.42 3.07 -4.83
N VAL A 69 -5.29 4.11 -5.66
CA VAL A 69 -6.33 5.16 -5.80
C VAL A 69 -7.64 4.57 -6.32
N ASP A 70 -7.57 3.62 -7.25
CA ASP A 70 -8.74 2.97 -7.82
C ASP A 70 -9.39 1.93 -6.88
N LEU A 71 -8.58 1.10 -6.23
CA LEU A 71 -9.05 -0.05 -5.47
C LEU A 71 -9.52 0.33 -4.05
N VAL A 72 -8.80 1.20 -3.34
CA VAL A 72 -9.11 1.52 -1.93
C VAL A 72 -10.56 1.96 -1.71
N PRO A 73 -11.16 2.84 -2.54
CA PRO A 73 -12.57 3.24 -2.38
C PRO A 73 -13.58 2.13 -2.72
N LYS A 74 -13.21 1.14 -3.55
CA LYS A 74 -14.10 0.06 -4.01
C LYS A 74 -14.27 -1.04 -2.98
N PHE A 75 -13.30 -1.17 -2.07
CA PHE A 75 -13.28 -2.20 -1.04
C PHE A 75 -13.31 -1.56 0.36
N PRO A 76 -14.45 -1.00 0.79
CA PRO A 76 -14.56 -0.39 2.11
C PRO A 76 -14.27 -1.44 3.20
N HIS A 77 -13.61 -1.01 4.27
CA HIS A 77 -13.24 -1.90 5.36
C HIS A 77 -14.49 -2.61 5.92
N PRO A 78 -14.45 -3.94 6.09
CA PRO A 78 -15.59 -4.67 6.62
C PRO A 78 -15.88 -4.13 8.03
N SER A 79 -17.10 -3.68 8.29
CA SER A 79 -17.49 -3.32 9.65
C SER A 79 -17.29 -4.55 10.52
N ALA A 80 -16.46 -4.43 11.56
CA ALA A 80 -16.42 -5.44 12.60
C ALA A 80 -17.84 -5.58 13.14
N LYS A 81 -18.43 -6.78 13.05
CA LYS A 81 -19.63 -7.05 13.82
C LYS A 81 -19.23 -6.86 15.28
N SER A 82 -19.80 -5.84 15.91
CA SER A 82 -19.84 -5.69 17.36
C SER A 82 -20.46 -6.97 17.92
N GLY A 83 -19.62 -7.88 18.39
CA GLY A 83 -20.01 -8.99 19.25
C GLY A 83 -19.93 -8.57 20.70
#